data_AF-A0A962DUN4-F1
#
_entry.id   AF-A0A962DUN4-F1
#
_cell.length_a   1.000
_cell.length_b   1.000
_cell.length_c   1.000
_cell.angle_alpha   90.00
_cell.angle_beta   90.00
_cell.angle_gamma   90.00
#
_symmetry.space_group_name_H-M   'P 1'
#
loop_
_entity.id
_entity.type
_entity.pdbx_description
1 polymer ?
#
loop_
_entity_poly.entity_id
_entity_poly.type
_entity_poly.pdbx_seq_one_letter_code
_entity_poly.pdbx_strand_id
1 'polypeptide(L)' 'GWLDERAVVMEALLAFKRAGADAILTYFAPQAARWLAE' A
#
# COMPACT_ATOMS: atom_id res chain seq x y z
N GLY A 1 14.94 -0.01 11.29
CA GLY A 1 15.23 0.34 9.88
C GLY A 1 15.01 1.83 9.71
N TRP A 2 15.49 2.42 8.62
CA TRP A 2 15.42 3.86 8.39
C TRP A 2 13.99 4.38 8.14
N LEU A 3 13.06 3.48 7.79
CA LEU A 3 11.65 3.76 7.53
C LEU A 3 10.77 2.67 8.15
N ASP A 4 9.53 3.05 8.47
CA ASP A 4 8.45 2.11 8.80
C ASP A 4 7.84 1.55 7.51
N GLU A 5 7.93 0.24 7.33
CA GLU A 5 7.52 -0.43 6.09
C GLU A 5 6.02 -0.29 5.82
N ARG A 6 5.17 -0.49 6.85
CA ARG A 6 3.71 -0.41 6.71
C ARG A 6 3.30 1.00 6.30
N ALA A 7 3.84 2.01 6.98
CA ALA A 7 3.53 3.41 6.69
C ALA A 7 3.90 3.77 5.25
N VAL A 8 5.12 3.47 4.82
CA VAL A 8 5.62 3.84 3.48
C VAL A 8 4.89 3.08 2.38
N VAL A 9 4.64 1.78 2.55
CA VAL A 9 3.91 0.99 1.54
C VAL A 9 2.48 1.51 1.41
N MET A 10 1.78 1.75 2.51
CA MET A 10 0.41 2.24 2.46
C MET A 10 0.32 3.65 1.87
N GLU A 11 1.27 4.54 2.17
CA GLU A 11 1.36 5.87 1.57
C GLU A 11 1.53 5.79 0.05
N ALA A 12 2.41 4.92 -0.45
CA ALA A 12 2.61 4.73 -1.89
C ALA A 12 1.35 4.18 -2.58
N LEU A 13 0.68 3.19 -1.98
CA LEU A 13 -0.58 2.64 -2.54
C LEU A 13 -1.71 3.69 -2.57
N LEU A 14 -1.82 4.50 -1.51
CA LEU A 14 -2.74 5.65 -1.46
C LEU A 14 -2.42 6.68 -2.55
N ALA A 15 -1.14 6.96 -2.79
CA ALA A 15 -0.72 7.87 -3.84
C ALA A 15 -1.15 7.37 -5.24
N PHE A 16 -0.99 6.07 -5.53
CA PHE A 16 -1.48 5.49 -6.78
C PHE A 16 -3.00 5.59 -6.91
N LYS A 17 -3.76 5.30 -5.85
CA LYS A 17 -5.22 5.46 -5.87
C LYS A 17 -5.61 6.92 -6.12
N ARG A 18 -4.94 7.88 -5.48
CA ARG A 18 -5.15 9.32 -5.68
C ARG A 18 -4.82 9.79 -7.09
N ALA A 19 -3.87 9.15 -7.77
CA ALA A 19 -3.55 9.42 -9.17
C ALA A 19 -4.62 8.90 -10.16
N GLY A 20 -5.66 8.22 -9.66
CA GLY A 20 -6.77 7.70 -10.48
C GLY A 20 -6.65 6.22 -10.81
N ALA A 21 -5.74 5.46 -10.19
CA ALA A 21 -5.67 4.03 -10.41
C ALA A 21 -6.92 3.33 -9.83
N ASP A 22 -7.58 2.50 -10.63
CA ASP A 22 -8.70 1.68 -10.17
C ASP A 22 -8.24 0.34 -9.57
N ALA A 23 -7.09 -0.18 -10.01
CA ALA A 23 -6.45 -1.37 -9.48
C ALA A 23 -4.92 -1.21 -9.45
N ILE A 24 -4.26 -1.83 -8.46
CA ILE A 24 -2.80 -1.82 -8.28
C ILE A 24 -2.31 -3.25 -8.14
N LEU A 25 -1.44 -3.71 -9.04
CA LEU A 25 -0.78 -5.01 -8.97
C LEU A 25 0.61 -4.85 -8.33
N THR A 26 0.83 -5.48 -7.17
CA THR A 26 2.04 -5.31 -6.37
C THR A 26 2.35 -6.54 -5.53
N TYR A 27 3.63 -6.80 -5.27
CA TYR A 27 4.07 -7.86 -4.36
C TYR A 27 3.63 -7.61 -2.91
N PHE A 28 3.30 -6.37 -2.57
CA PHE A 28 2.76 -6.01 -1.25
C PHE A 28 1.27 -6.29 -1.11
N ALA A 29 0.58 -6.78 -2.16
CA ALA A 29 -0.88 -6.98 -2.12
C ALA A 29 -1.34 -7.88 -0.94
N PRO A 30 -0.68 -9.02 -0.63
CA PRO A 30 -1.09 -9.84 0.51
C PRO A 30 -0.88 -9.13 1.86
N GLN A 31 0.15 -8.28 1.98
CA GLN A 31 0.47 -7.55 3.21
C GLN A 31 -0.51 -6.39 3.42
N ALA A 32 -0.72 -5.59 2.38
CA ALA A 32 -1.69 -4.50 2.37
C ALA A 32 -3.11 -5.03 2.67
N ALA A 33 -3.50 -6.18 2.10
CA ALA A 33 -4.79 -6.79 2.37
C ALA A 33 -4.97 -7.17 3.86
N ARG A 34 -3.91 -7.64 4.53
CA ARG A 34 -3.96 -7.94 5.98
C ARG A 34 -4.09 -6.66 6.79
N TRP A 35 -3.27 -5.64 6.52
CA TRP A 35 -3.30 -4.38 7.26
C TRP A 35 -4.61 -3.60 7.11
N LEU A 36 -5.31 -3.78 6.00
CA LEU A 36 -6.64 -3.17 5.76
C LEU A 36 -7.78 -3.92 6.45
N ALA A 37 -7.56 -5.18 6.83
CA ALA A 37 -8.55 -6.03 7.51
C ALA A 37 -8.41 -6.02 9.04
N GLU A 38 -7.40 -5.32 9.57
CA GLU A 38 -7.21 -5.02 10.99
C GLU A 38 -8.11 -3.84 11.42
#